data_AF-A0A956MRW5-F1
#
_entry.id   AF-A0A956MRW5-F1
#
_cell.length_a   1.000
_cell.length_b   1.000
_cell.length_c   1.000
_cell.angle_alpha   90.00
_cell.angle_beta   90.00
_cell.angle_gamma   90.00
#
_symmetry.space_group_name_H-M   'P 1'
#
loop_
_entity.id
_entity.type
_entity.pdbx_description
1 polymer ?
#
loop_
_entity_poly.entity_id
_entity_poly.type
_entity_poly.pdbx_seq_one_letter_code
_entity_poly.pdbx_strand_id
1 'polypeptide(L)'
;MGKKSSQELFAQFLLAEYNSIQNRISGFEEIKTSRVNFFLLIVAAAIAGLPSLFQNTILQKHGYAVLIIISFTLFLVGFSILVQLVDFSGTIVRLQRSTGKIRRWFLELDRESILYLPFEPADDKPRLKVWYRFLLWRGAEPVVIAVNALFLTLFIVAASLEFYSFPKFAIILISLAIFGLNWWMQLFYVRRKLSSAQKRISIRVQFPFDDKALQELYKRKIEEIDKKRNEG
;
A
#
# COMPACT_ATOMS: atom_id res chain seq x y z
N MET A 1 -6.50 -21.47 43.92
CA MET A 1 -6.17 -21.05 42.54
C MET A 1 -6.68 -22.13 41.59
N GLY A 2 -7.80 -21.90 40.90
CA GLY A 2 -8.31 -22.86 39.91
C GLY A 2 -7.33 -22.97 38.75
N LYS A 3 -6.95 -24.20 38.37
CA LYS A 3 -6.15 -24.43 37.15
C LYS A 3 -6.98 -23.93 35.96
N LYS A 4 -6.53 -22.85 35.32
CA LYS A 4 -7.05 -22.46 34.01
C LYS A 4 -6.96 -23.67 33.08
N SER A 5 -8.03 -23.93 32.34
CA SER A 5 -8.01 -25.03 31.38
C SER A 5 -6.95 -24.75 30.30
N SER A 6 -6.35 -25.79 29.72
CA SER A 6 -5.37 -25.63 28.64
C SER A 6 -5.90 -24.75 27.49
N GLN A 7 -7.22 -24.84 27.23
CA GLN A 7 -7.91 -24.04 26.24
C GLN A 7 -7.93 -22.54 26.59
N GLU A 8 -8.16 -22.18 27.85
CA GLU A 8 -8.14 -20.78 28.29
C GLU A 8 -6.75 -20.14 28.16
N LEU A 9 -5.70 -20.90 28.47
CA LEU A 9 -4.32 -20.43 28.30
C LEU A 9 -3.98 -20.22 26.83
N PHE A 10 -4.39 -21.15 25.96
CA PHE A 10 -4.18 -21.03 24.52
C PHE A 10 -4.99 -19.86 23.91
N ALA A 11 -6.22 -19.66 24.34
CA ALA A 11 -7.04 -18.50 23.95
C ALA A 11 -6.38 -17.17 24.38
N GLN A 12 -5.88 -17.08 25.61
CA GLN A 12 -5.15 -15.89 26.09
C GLN A 12 -3.89 -15.62 25.27
N PHE A 13 -3.14 -16.68 24.92
CA PHE A 13 -1.99 -16.56 24.04
C PHE A 13 -2.37 -16.05 22.65
N LEU A 14 -3.43 -16.60 22.03
CA LEU A 14 -3.88 -16.17 20.70
C LEU A 14 -4.41 -14.73 20.69
N LEU A 15 -5.08 -14.29 21.75
CA LEU A 15 -5.49 -12.88 21.90
C LEU A 15 -4.27 -11.95 22.02
N ALA A 16 -3.26 -12.34 22.80
CA ALA A 16 -2.03 -11.58 22.91
C ALA A 16 -1.28 -11.49 21.57
N GLU A 17 -1.20 -12.60 20.84
CA GLU A 17 -0.59 -12.66 19.51
C GLU A 17 -1.37 -11.81 18.49
N TYR A 18 -2.69 -11.88 18.52
CA TYR A 18 -3.55 -11.05 17.67
C TYR A 18 -3.31 -9.56 17.91
N ASN A 19 -3.29 -9.11 19.17
CA ASN A 19 -3.02 -7.72 19.53
C ASN A 19 -1.61 -7.27 19.11
N SER A 20 -0.61 -8.13 19.31
CA SER A 20 0.76 -7.90 18.85
C SER A 20 0.82 -7.70 17.33
N ILE A 21 0.11 -8.53 16.56
CA ILE A 21 0.05 -8.39 15.09
C ILE A 21 -0.67 -7.10 14.67
N GLN A 22 -1.80 -6.74 15.30
CA GLN A 22 -2.50 -5.49 15.01
C GLN A 22 -1.60 -4.28 15.27
N ASN A 23 -0.89 -4.24 16.40
CA ASN A 23 0.07 -3.18 16.72
C ASN A 23 1.17 -3.07 15.66
N ARG A 24 1.70 -4.22 15.18
CA ARG A 24 2.69 -4.23 14.09
C ARG A 24 2.13 -3.71 12.76
N ILE A 25 0.88 -4.05 12.42
CA ILE A 25 0.21 -3.53 11.22
C ILE A 25 0.08 -2.01 11.30
N SER A 26 -0.41 -1.48 12.41
CA SER A 26 -0.51 -0.03 12.63
C SER A 26 0.84 0.65 12.54
N GLY A 27 1.87 0.09 13.18
CA GLY A 27 3.24 0.61 13.08
C GLY A 27 3.79 0.63 11.65
N PHE A 28 3.49 -0.38 10.83
CA PHE A 28 3.88 -0.35 9.41
C PHE A 28 3.13 0.72 8.60
N GLU A 29 1.83 0.92 8.84
CA GLU A 29 1.06 2.01 8.20
C GLU A 29 1.62 3.40 8.59
N GLU A 30 1.98 3.59 9.86
CA GLU A 30 2.61 4.83 10.34
C GLU A 30 3.97 5.07 9.68
N ILE A 31 4.83 4.03 9.61
CA ILE A 31 6.14 4.11 8.94
C ILE A 31 5.97 4.45 7.46
N LYS A 32 4.99 3.85 6.77
CA LYS A 32 4.69 4.15 5.35
C LYS A 32 4.34 5.63 5.18
N THR A 33 3.39 6.13 5.96
CA THR A 33 2.96 7.53 5.91
C THR A 33 4.11 8.49 6.24
N SER A 34 4.91 8.18 7.27
CA SER A 34 6.06 8.98 7.67
C SER A 34 7.11 9.08 6.54
N ARG A 35 7.42 7.97 5.87
CA ARG A 35 8.37 7.96 4.74
C ARG A 35 7.88 8.81 3.56
N VAL A 36 6.60 8.76 3.25
CA VAL A 36 6.01 9.59 2.18
C VAL A 36 6.08 11.06 2.58
N ASN A 37 5.70 11.41 3.81
CA ASN A 37 5.75 12.79 4.29
C ASN A 37 7.17 13.34 4.25
N PHE A 38 8.15 12.55 4.70
CA PHE A 38 9.56 12.92 4.62
C PHE A 38 10.02 13.16 3.18
N PHE A 39 9.61 12.30 2.25
CA PHE A 39 9.90 12.49 0.83
C PHE A 39 9.31 13.77 0.28
N LEU A 40 8.03 14.04 0.56
CA LEU A 40 7.37 15.26 0.13
C LEU A 40 8.03 16.52 0.72
N LEU A 41 8.53 16.45 1.95
CA LEU A 41 9.30 17.54 2.56
C LEU A 41 10.60 17.79 1.80
N ILE A 42 11.36 16.75 1.47
CA ILE A 42 12.58 16.88 0.64
C ILE A 42 12.24 17.49 -0.72
N VAL A 43 11.16 17.04 -1.35
CA VAL A 43 10.69 17.55 -2.64
C VAL A 43 10.31 19.03 -2.54
N ALA A 44 9.57 19.41 -1.51
CA ALA A 44 9.21 20.81 -1.27
C ALA A 44 10.45 21.68 -1.03
N ALA A 45 11.41 21.20 -0.25
CA ALA A 45 12.68 21.89 0.00
C ALA A 45 13.48 22.08 -1.30
N ALA A 46 13.55 21.05 -2.15
CA ALA A 46 14.23 21.13 -3.43
C ALA A 46 13.55 22.16 -4.36
N ILE A 47 12.22 22.16 -4.44
CA ILE A 47 11.45 23.13 -5.24
C ILE A 47 11.65 24.55 -4.70
N ALA A 48 11.59 24.75 -3.38
CA ALA A 48 11.82 26.04 -2.75
C ALA A 48 13.24 26.58 -2.97
N GLY A 49 14.22 25.70 -3.18
CA GLY A 49 15.59 26.07 -3.54
C GLY A 49 15.74 26.52 -5.00
N LEU A 50 14.85 26.13 -5.91
CA LEU A 50 15.00 26.42 -7.35
C LEU A 50 15.12 27.90 -7.71
N PRO A 51 14.34 28.84 -7.14
CA PRO A 51 14.46 30.27 -7.46
C PRO A 51 15.87 30.82 -7.24
N SER A 52 16.59 30.33 -6.23
CA SER A 52 17.95 30.77 -5.94
C SER A 52 18.95 30.41 -7.05
N LEU A 53 18.69 29.33 -7.80
CA LEU A 53 19.50 28.94 -8.97
C LEU A 53 19.38 29.96 -10.11
N PHE A 54 18.23 30.62 -10.24
CA PHE A 54 17.96 31.60 -11.29
C PHE A 54 18.39 33.02 -10.93
N GLN A 55 18.65 33.30 -9.65
CA GLN A 55 19.11 34.62 -9.18
C GLN A 55 20.64 34.77 -9.25
N ASN A 56 21.39 33.67 -9.26
CA ASN A 56 22.85 33.70 -9.30
C ASN A 56 23.37 33.45 -10.73
N THR A 57 24.10 34.42 -11.28
CA THR A 57 24.60 34.41 -12.67
C THR A 57 25.57 33.27 -12.99
N ILE A 58 26.29 32.74 -12.00
CA ILE A 58 27.19 31.60 -12.17
C ILE A 58 26.37 30.30 -12.25
N LEU A 59 25.41 30.13 -11.34
CA LEU A 59 24.52 28.97 -11.31
C LEU A 59 23.59 28.92 -12.50
N GLN A 60 23.17 30.07 -13.02
CA GLN A 60 22.31 30.15 -14.20
C GLN A 60 22.94 29.50 -15.44
N LYS A 61 24.26 29.63 -15.62
CA LYS A 61 25.00 28.98 -16.73
C LYS A 61 24.99 27.45 -16.62
N HIS A 62 24.85 26.91 -15.42
CA HIS A 62 24.82 25.48 -15.14
C HIS A 62 23.43 25.01 -14.65
N GLY A 63 22.39 25.81 -14.89
CA GLY A 63 21.07 25.58 -14.31
C GLY A 63 20.47 24.23 -14.70
N TYR A 64 20.61 23.83 -15.97
CA TYR A 64 20.15 22.53 -16.44
C TYR A 64 20.96 21.37 -15.86
N ALA A 65 22.29 21.49 -15.77
CA ALA A 65 23.13 20.48 -15.12
C ALA A 65 22.73 20.25 -13.65
N VAL A 66 22.46 21.34 -12.90
CA VAL A 66 21.97 21.24 -11.52
C VAL A 66 20.58 20.61 -11.47
N LEU A 67 19.67 20.99 -12.36
CA LEU A 67 18.34 20.39 -12.47
C LEU A 67 18.40 18.89 -12.78
N ILE A 68 19.31 18.45 -13.65
CA ILE A 68 19.55 17.04 -13.97
C ILE A 68 19.95 16.28 -12.70
N ILE A 69 20.91 16.80 -11.94
CA ILE A 69 21.37 16.17 -10.70
C ILE A 69 20.23 16.07 -9.68
N ILE A 70 19.55 17.19 -9.40
CA ILE A 70 18.45 17.23 -8.42
C ILE A 70 17.32 16.29 -8.82
N SER A 71 16.85 16.37 -10.07
CA SER A 71 15.74 15.54 -10.54
C SER A 71 16.09 14.06 -10.54
N PHE A 72 17.30 13.68 -10.95
CA PHE A 72 17.76 12.30 -10.91
C PHE A 72 17.88 11.76 -9.47
N THR A 73 18.48 12.54 -8.56
CA THR A 73 18.58 12.16 -7.14
C THR A 73 17.20 11.99 -6.51
N LEU A 74 16.28 12.93 -6.74
CA LEU A 74 14.91 12.85 -6.19
C LEU A 74 14.13 11.66 -6.79
N PHE A 75 14.32 11.37 -8.07
CA PHE A 75 13.75 10.18 -8.70
C PHE A 75 14.26 8.89 -8.06
N LEU A 76 15.58 8.76 -7.82
CA LEU A 76 16.15 7.58 -7.17
C LEU A 76 15.63 7.41 -5.72
N VAL A 77 15.58 8.49 -4.97
CA VAL A 77 15.05 8.50 -3.60
C VAL A 77 13.58 8.06 -3.60
N GLY A 78 12.75 8.68 -4.43
CA GLY A 78 11.34 8.34 -4.50
C GLY A 78 11.08 6.94 -5.07
N PHE A 79 11.92 6.42 -5.98
CA PHE A 79 11.83 5.04 -6.44
C PHE A 79 12.18 4.06 -5.32
N SER A 80 13.23 4.34 -4.54
CA SER A 80 13.59 3.53 -3.36
C SER A 80 12.45 3.48 -2.33
N ILE A 81 11.82 4.62 -2.06
CA ILE A 81 10.65 4.70 -1.19
C ILE A 81 9.49 3.88 -1.77
N LEU A 82 9.21 3.99 -3.07
CA LEU A 82 8.16 3.20 -3.72
C LEU A 82 8.38 1.69 -3.52
N VAL A 83 9.61 1.21 -3.69
CA VAL A 83 9.95 -0.21 -3.45
C VAL A 83 9.66 -0.61 -2.01
N GLN A 84 10.09 0.20 -1.04
CA GLN A 84 9.84 -0.04 0.38
C GLN A 84 8.34 -0.04 0.72
N LEU A 85 7.57 0.91 0.19
CA LEU A 85 6.12 0.98 0.39
C LEU A 85 5.42 -0.28 -0.11
N VAL A 86 5.83 -0.80 -1.27
CA VAL A 86 5.28 -2.06 -1.81
C VAL A 86 5.61 -3.24 -0.91
N ASP A 87 6.82 -3.31 -0.36
CA ASP A 87 7.24 -4.38 0.54
C ASP A 87 6.50 -4.32 1.89
N PHE A 88 6.28 -3.11 2.43
CA PHE A 88 5.43 -2.91 3.61
C PHE A 88 3.98 -3.31 3.34
N SER A 89 3.40 -2.89 2.21
CA SER A 89 2.04 -3.28 1.81
C SER A 89 1.91 -4.81 1.69
N GLY A 90 2.91 -5.48 1.11
CA GLY A 90 2.95 -6.95 1.06
C GLY A 90 3.02 -7.59 2.45
N THR A 91 3.77 -6.99 3.37
CA THR A 91 3.91 -7.46 4.75
C THR A 91 2.62 -7.25 5.56
N ILE A 92 1.97 -6.10 5.44
CA ILE A 92 0.68 -5.80 6.05
C ILE A 92 -0.36 -6.83 5.62
N VAL A 93 -0.44 -7.15 4.32
CA VAL A 93 -1.36 -8.18 3.81
C VAL A 93 -1.09 -9.55 4.43
N ARG A 94 0.19 -9.93 4.60
CA ARG A 94 0.55 -11.20 5.28
C ARG A 94 0.07 -11.22 6.73
N LEU A 95 0.35 -10.15 7.46
CA LEU A 95 -0.04 -10.03 8.87
C LEU A 95 -1.56 -10.03 9.02
N GLN A 96 -2.28 -9.27 8.19
CA GLN A 96 -3.74 -9.24 8.18
C GLN A 96 -4.34 -10.63 7.93
N ARG A 97 -3.78 -11.41 7.00
CA ARG A 97 -4.19 -12.80 6.80
C ARG A 97 -3.95 -13.66 8.04
N SER A 98 -2.77 -13.58 8.66
CA SER A 98 -2.50 -14.28 9.92
C SER A 98 -3.52 -13.92 11.02
N THR A 99 -3.92 -12.65 11.12
CA THR A 99 -4.98 -12.26 12.07
C THR A 99 -6.35 -12.83 11.70
N GLY A 100 -6.65 -12.99 10.41
CA GLY A 100 -7.85 -13.67 9.93
C GLY A 100 -7.92 -15.13 10.38
N LYS A 101 -6.78 -15.85 10.36
CA LYS A 101 -6.69 -17.23 10.87
C LYS A 101 -7.00 -17.31 12.36
N ILE A 102 -6.46 -16.38 13.15
CA ILE A 102 -6.74 -16.32 14.59
C ILE A 102 -8.23 -16.03 14.83
N ARG A 103 -8.83 -15.07 14.11
CA ARG A 103 -10.27 -14.79 14.20
C ARG A 103 -11.13 -16.01 13.84
N ARG A 104 -10.77 -16.73 12.77
CA ARG A 104 -11.46 -17.96 12.38
C ARG A 104 -11.38 -19.02 13.47
N TRP A 105 -10.21 -19.19 14.09
CA TRP A 105 -10.05 -20.12 15.20
C TRP A 105 -11.00 -19.79 16.38
N PHE A 106 -11.12 -18.51 16.75
CA PHE A 106 -12.05 -18.09 17.82
C PHE A 106 -13.52 -18.35 17.45
N LEU A 107 -13.89 -18.20 16.18
CA LEU A 107 -15.24 -18.49 15.72
C LEU A 107 -15.58 -19.98 15.67
N GLU A 108 -14.59 -20.81 15.36
CA GLU A 108 -14.77 -22.26 15.39
C GLU A 108 -14.96 -22.73 16.85
N LEU A 109 -14.36 -22.04 17.83
CA LEU A 109 -14.53 -22.32 19.26
C LEU A 109 -15.88 -21.83 19.80
N ASP A 110 -16.28 -20.60 19.49
CA ASP A 110 -17.57 -20.03 19.88
C ASP A 110 -18.28 -19.40 18.68
N ARG A 111 -19.27 -20.12 18.14
CA ARG A 111 -20.05 -19.68 16.98
C ARG A 111 -21.00 -18.52 17.30
N GLU A 112 -21.31 -18.27 18.57
CA GLU A 112 -22.16 -17.13 18.93
C GLU A 112 -21.41 -15.81 18.81
N SER A 113 -20.08 -15.85 18.96
CA SER A 113 -19.20 -14.69 18.81
C SER A 113 -19.23 -14.04 17.42
N ILE A 114 -19.78 -14.73 16.41
CA ILE A 114 -19.89 -14.28 15.02
C ILE A 114 -20.63 -12.94 14.86
N LEU A 115 -21.55 -12.65 15.78
CA LEU A 115 -22.35 -11.41 15.79
C LEU A 115 -21.52 -10.19 16.16
N TYR A 116 -20.39 -10.39 16.83
CA TYR A 116 -19.51 -9.31 17.31
C TYR A 116 -18.33 -9.07 16.35
N LEU A 117 -18.25 -9.81 15.24
CA LEU A 117 -17.21 -9.61 14.25
C LEU A 117 -17.67 -8.65 13.14
N PRO A 118 -17.04 -7.48 13.00
CA PRO A 118 -17.41 -6.50 12.00
C PRO A 118 -17.09 -6.92 10.56
N PHE A 119 -16.33 -8.00 10.37
CA PHE A 119 -15.91 -8.49 9.05
C PHE A 119 -15.95 -10.02 9.00
N GLU A 120 -16.31 -10.57 7.83
CA GLU A 120 -16.23 -12.01 7.58
C GLU A 120 -14.80 -12.53 7.88
N PRO A 121 -14.66 -13.63 8.62
CA PRO A 121 -13.40 -14.30 8.95
C PRO A 121 -12.85 -15.09 7.74
N ALA A 122 -12.77 -14.47 6.57
CA ALA A 122 -12.25 -15.13 5.38
C ALA A 122 -10.71 -15.02 5.36
N ASP A 123 -10.02 -16.16 5.41
CA ASP A 123 -8.55 -16.23 5.22
C ASP A 123 -8.14 -15.80 3.79
N ASP A 124 -9.00 -16.07 2.81
CA ASP A 124 -8.54 -16.11 1.43
C ASP A 124 -8.65 -14.80 0.66
N LYS A 125 -9.68 -13.98 0.92
CA LYS A 125 -9.92 -12.75 0.16
C LYS A 125 -10.72 -11.80 1.03
N PRO A 126 -10.28 -10.56 1.30
CA PRO A 126 -11.27 -9.52 1.47
C PRO A 126 -12.09 -9.54 0.17
N ARG A 127 -13.36 -9.98 0.23
CA ARG A 127 -14.36 -9.76 -0.83
C ARG A 127 -14.74 -8.28 -0.89
N LEU A 128 -13.78 -7.40 -0.62
CA LEU A 128 -13.78 -6.09 -1.22
C LEU A 128 -13.73 -6.35 -2.72
N LYS A 129 -14.91 -6.49 -3.35
CA LYS A 129 -15.18 -6.09 -4.74
C LYS A 129 -14.95 -4.58 -4.90
N VAL A 130 -13.96 -4.03 -4.21
CA VAL A 130 -13.38 -2.74 -4.50
C VAL A 130 -12.70 -2.98 -5.82
N TRP A 131 -13.40 -2.59 -6.88
CA TRP A 131 -12.96 -2.68 -8.26
C TRP A 131 -11.46 -2.41 -8.30
N TYR A 132 -10.68 -3.29 -8.91
CA TYR A 132 -9.21 -3.26 -8.87
C TYR A 132 -8.59 -1.88 -9.13
N ARG A 133 -9.31 -1.01 -9.85
CA ARG A 133 -9.01 0.41 -10.08
C ARG A 133 -8.99 1.28 -8.81
N PHE A 134 -9.80 1.00 -7.79
CA PHE A 134 -9.84 1.76 -6.52
C PHE A 134 -8.80 1.28 -5.49
N LEU A 135 -8.35 0.03 -5.57
CA LEU A 135 -7.24 -0.46 -4.74
C LEU A 135 -5.91 0.24 -5.07
N LEU A 136 -5.75 0.70 -6.31
CA LEU A 136 -4.59 1.50 -6.73
C LEU A 136 -4.52 2.86 -6.06
N TRP A 137 -5.66 3.42 -5.66
CA TRP A 137 -5.77 4.74 -5.01
C TRP A 137 -5.73 4.67 -3.49
N ARG A 138 -5.55 3.48 -2.93
CA ARG A 138 -5.59 3.28 -1.49
C ARG A 138 -4.20 3.50 -0.90
N GLY A 139 -3.92 4.73 -0.49
CA GLY A 139 -2.71 5.10 0.25
C GLY A 139 -1.89 6.18 -0.44
N ALA A 140 -0.62 6.25 -0.05
CA ALA A 140 0.32 7.27 -0.47
C ALA A 140 1.12 6.89 -1.74
N GLU A 141 1.03 5.63 -2.18
CA GLU A 141 1.75 5.11 -3.34
C GLU A 141 1.48 5.90 -4.63
N PRO A 142 0.23 6.31 -4.97
CA PRO A 142 -0.03 7.13 -6.16
C PRO A 142 0.69 8.47 -6.15
N VAL A 143 0.83 9.08 -4.97
CA VAL A 143 1.52 10.37 -4.81
C VAL A 143 3.01 10.18 -5.12
N VAL A 144 3.63 9.13 -4.58
CA VAL A 144 5.04 8.83 -4.87
C VAL A 144 5.25 8.53 -6.35
N ILE A 145 4.34 7.77 -6.99
CA ILE A 145 4.41 7.47 -8.43
C ILE A 145 4.28 8.75 -9.26
N ALA A 146 3.36 9.65 -8.91
CA ALA A 146 3.19 10.93 -9.56
C ALA A 146 4.45 11.77 -9.51
N VAL A 147 5.00 11.92 -8.32
CA VAL A 147 6.18 12.73 -8.05
C VAL A 147 7.41 12.13 -8.74
N ASN A 148 7.59 10.81 -8.70
CA ASN A 148 8.66 10.13 -9.45
C ASN A 148 8.52 10.30 -10.96
N ALA A 149 7.28 10.19 -11.48
CA ALA A 149 7.02 10.40 -12.90
C ALA A 149 7.41 11.82 -13.31
N LEU A 150 7.06 12.83 -12.51
CA LEU A 150 7.48 14.21 -12.73
C LEU A 150 9.00 14.36 -12.73
N PHE A 151 9.71 13.79 -11.76
CA PHE A 151 11.17 13.95 -11.68
C PHE A 151 11.92 13.26 -12.81
N LEU A 152 11.49 12.07 -13.25
CA LEU A 152 12.11 11.45 -14.41
C LEU A 152 11.84 12.26 -15.69
N THR A 153 10.63 12.81 -15.83
CA THR A 153 10.32 13.70 -16.95
C THR A 153 11.18 14.95 -16.92
N LEU A 154 11.32 15.60 -15.75
CA LEU A 154 12.20 16.76 -15.57
C LEU A 154 13.66 16.43 -15.91
N PHE A 155 14.14 15.27 -15.46
CA PHE A 155 15.49 14.79 -15.79
C PHE A 155 15.68 14.67 -17.30
N ILE A 156 14.77 14.01 -18.01
CA ILE A 156 14.90 13.81 -19.46
C ILE A 156 14.75 15.13 -20.22
N VAL A 157 13.86 16.03 -19.78
CA VAL A 157 13.70 17.35 -20.39
C VAL A 157 14.95 18.20 -20.19
N ALA A 158 15.49 18.27 -18.97
CA ALA A 158 16.69 19.03 -18.67
C ALA A 158 17.91 18.47 -19.42
N ALA A 159 18.06 17.13 -19.48
CA ALA A 159 19.10 16.49 -20.27
C ALA A 159 18.92 16.75 -21.77
N SER A 160 17.69 16.71 -22.28
CA SER A 160 17.42 17.00 -23.68
C SER A 160 17.78 18.44 -24.03
N LEU A 161 17.45 19.40 -23.16
CA LEU A 161 17.79 20.82 -23.35
C LEU A 161 19.29 21.11 -23.24
N GLU A 162 20.00 20.40 -22.36
CA GLU A 162 21.45 20.59 -22.18
C GLU A 162 22.27 19.99 -23.33
N PHE A 163 21.90 18.80 -23.81
CA PHE A 163 22.71 18.04 -24.77
C PHE A 163 22.20 18.13 -26.22
N TYR A 164 20.94 18.51 -26.44
CA TYR A 164 20.32 18.47 -27.76
C TYR A 164 19.49 19.73 -28.06
N SER A 165 19.58 20.24 -29.29
CA SER A 165 18.74 21.34 -29.76
C SER A 165 17.45 20.82 -30.41
N PHE A 166 16.55 20.25 -29.62
CA PHE A 166 15.23 19.86 -30.11
C PHE A 166 14.28 21.07 -30.25
N PRO A 167 13.36 21.06 -31.22
CA PRO A 167 12.30 22.07 -31.27
C PRO A 167 11.41 21.95 -30.02
N LYS A 168 11.07 23.10 -29.42
CA LYS A 168 10.33 23.18 -28.13
C LYS A 168 9.04 22.35 -28.12
N PHE A 169 8.32 22.30 -29.24
CA PHE A 169 7.10 21.50 -29.37
C PHE A 169 7.37 19.98 -29.24
N ALA A 170 8.46 19.48 -29.84
CA ALA A 170 8.85 18.08 -29.70
C ALA A 170 9.19 17.73 -28.25
N ILE A 171 9.84 18.65 -27.53
CA ILE A 171 10.18 18.45 -26.10
C ILE A 171 8.90 18.24 -25.29
N ILE A 172 7.86 19.06 -25.49
CA ILE A 172 6.57 18.91 -24.77
C ILE A 172 5.93 17.54 -25.05
N LEU A 173 5.87 17.14 -26.32
CA LEU A 173 5.29 15.84 -26.69
C LEU A 173 6.07 14.66 -26.09
N ILE A 174 7.41 14.71 -26.17
CA ILE A 174 8.29 13.71 -25.57
C ILE A 174 8.11 13.67 -24.06
N SER A 175 7.98 14.84 -23.40
CA SER A 175 7.75 14.95 -21.96
C SER A 175 6.47 14.25 -21.51
N LEU A 176 5.37 14.49 -22.23
CA LEU A 176 4.08 13.87 -21.96
C LEU A 176 4.12 12.35 -22.16
N ALA A 177 4.76 11.90 -23.24
CA ALA A 177 4.93 10.47 -23.54
C ALA A 177 5.75 9.77 -22.45
N ILE A 178 6.88 10.36 -22.04
CA ILE A 178 7.74 9.86 -20.98
C ILE A 178 7.01 9.80 -19.64
N PHE A 179 6.29 10.87 -19.30
CA PHE A 179 5.52 10.92 -18.07
C PHE A 179 4.49 9.77 -18.02
N GLY A 180 3.71 9.61 -19.10
CA GLY A 180 2.72 8.55 -19.21
C GLY A 180 3.33 7.15 -19.17
N LEU A 181 4.44 6.94 -19.88
CA LEU A 181 5.17 5.67 -19.88
C LEU A 181 5.70 5.33 -18.49
N ASN A 182 6.38 6.26 -17.82
CA ASN A 182 6.97 6.04 -16.51
C ASN A 182 5.89 5.80 -15.44
N TRP A 183 4.83 6.60 -15.46
CA TRP A 183 3.66 6.40 -14.60
C TRP A 183 3.10 4.98 -14.79
N TRP A 184 2.89 4.57 -16.04
CA TRP A 184 2.36 3.24 -16.36
C TRP A 184 3.31 2.12 -15.93
N MET A 185 4.61 2.26 -16.15
CA MET A 185 5.62 1.29 -15.73
C MET A 185 5.66 1.10 -14.20
N GLN A 186 5.64 2.20 -13.44
CA GLN A 186 5.63 2.13 -11.97
C GLN A 186 4.32 1.52 -11.45
N LEU A 187 3.18 1.89 -12.02
CA LEU A 187 1.90 1.25 -11.70
C LEU A 187 1.94 -0.25 -12.01
N PHE A 188 2.47 -0.63 -13.16
CA PHE A 188 2.59 -2.04 -13.55
C PHE A 188 3.50 -2.81 -12.59
N TYR A 189 4.63 -2.22 -12.18
CA TYR A 189 5.54 -2.78 -11.18
C TYR A 189 4.82 -3.06 -9.86
N VAL A 190 4.13 -2.06 -9.29
CA VAL A 190 3.38 -2.19 -8.04
C VAL A 190 2.34 -3.32 -8.16
N ARG A 191 1.55 -3.30 -9.24
CA ARG A 191 0.52 -4.33 -9.51
C ARG A 191 1.12 -5.74 -9.61
N ARG A 192 2.21 -5.90 -10.35
CA ARG A 192 2.87 -7.21 -10.51
C ARG A 192 3.41 -7.72 -9.19
N LYS A 193 4.03 -6.86 -8.38
CA LYS A 193 4.63 -7.26 -7.10
C LYS A 193 3.57 -7.61 -6.04
N LEU A 194 2.51 -6.80 -5.93
CA LEU A 194 1.39 -7.08 -5.03
C LEU A 194 0.61 -8.35 -5.44
N SER A 195 0.32 -8.54 -6.73
CA SER A 195 -0.35 -9.76 -7.20
C SER A 195 0.50 -11.02 -6.97
N SER A 196 1.82 -10.92 -7.13
CA SER A 196 2.74 -12.02 -6.83
C SER A 196 2.77 -12.36 -5.34
N ALA A 197 2.76 -11.34 -4.47
CA ALA A 197 2.64 -11.52 -3.03
C ALA A 197 1.33 -12.22 -2.68
N GLN A 198 0.21 -11.82 -3.28
CA GLN A 198 -1.09 -12.44 -3.05
C GLN A 198 -1.14 -13.93 -3.45
N LYS A 199 -0.52 -14.29 -4.59
CA LYS A 199 -0.46 -15.67 -5.12
C LYS A 199 0.44 -16.59 -4.28
N ARG A 200 1.62 -16.15 -3.83
CA ARG A 200 2.56 -17.00 -3.08
C ARG A 200 2.04 -17.44 -1.71
N ILE A 201 1.06 -16.73 -1.16
CA ILE A 201 0.55 -16.97 0.19
C ILE A 201 -0.62 -17.98 0.19
N SER A 202 -1.12 -18.43 -0.96
CA SER A 202 -2.22 -19.41 -1.03
C SER A 202 -1.82 -20.85 -0.70
N ILE A 203 -0.75 -21.07 0.05
CA ILE A 203 -0.45 -22.39 0.62
C ILE A 203 -1.53 -22.65 1.67
N ARG A 204 -2.52 -23.49 1.31
CA ARG A 204 -3.73 -23.77 2.09
C ARG A 204 -3.35 -24.24 3.50
N VAL A 205 -3.71 -23.44 4.49
CA VAL A 205 -4.00 -23.99 5.82
C VAL A 205 -5.37 -24.67 5.66
N GLN A 206 -5.40 -26.00 5.73
CA GLN A 206 -6.68 -26.72 5.74
C GLN A 206 -7.32 -26.50 7.11
N PHE A 207 -8.41 -25.74 7.13
CA PHE A 207 -9.27 -25.65 8.30
C PHE A 207 -10.22 -26.85 8.33
N PRO A 208 -10.64 -27.29 9.52
CA PRO A 208 -11.52 -28.46 9.68
C PRO A 208 -12.91 -28.25 9.07
N PHE A 209 -13.34 -27.02 8.82
CA PHE A 209 -14.64 -26.70 8.23
C PHE A 209 -14.51 -26.08 6.83
N ASP A 210 -15.37 -26.52 5.90
CA ASP A 210 -15.49 -25.95 4.55
C ASP A 210 -15.91 -24.47 4.61
N ASP A 211 -15.24 -23.61 3.84
CA ASP A 211 -15.51 -22.17 3.75
C ASP A 211 -16.96 -21.86 3.37
N LYS A 212 -17.61 -22.76 2.62
CA LYS A 212 -19.02 -22.63 2.27
C LYS A 212 -19.95 -22.74 3.48
N ALA A 213 -19.68 -23.71 4.36
CA ALA A 213 -20.49 -23.93 5.55
C ALA A 213 -20.40 -22.73 6.51
N LEU A 214 -19.21 -22.13 6.64
CA LEU A 214 -19.01 -20.94 7.46
C LEU A 214 -19.73 -19.71 6.87
N GLN A 215 -19.69 -19.54 5.54
CA GLN A 215 -20.41 -18.46 4.85
C GLN A 215 -21.93 -18.59 4.97
N GLU A 216 -22.49 -19.80 4.87
CA GLU A 216 -23.92 -20.03 5.08
C GLU A 216 -24.34 -19.71 6.51
N LEU A 217 -23.53 -20.10 7.49
CA LEU A 217 -23.80 -19.81 8.89
C LEU A 217 -23.77 -18.30 9.18
N TYR A 218 -22.82 -17.57 8.58
CA TYR A 218 -22.75 -16.11 8.66
C TYR A 218 -23.99 -15.44 8.05
N LYS A 219 -24.40 -15.84 6.85
CA LYS A 219 -25.60 -15.30 6.18
C LYS A 219 -26.87 -15.52 6.98
N ARG A 220 -27.10 -16.76 7.47
CA ARG A 220 -28.29 -17.09 8.27
C ARG A 220 -28.39 -16.22 9.53
N LYS A 221 -27.28 -16.02 10.24
CA LYS A 221 -27.23 -15.17 11.45
C LYS A 221 -27.55 -13.70 11.14
N ILE A 222 -27.08 -13.16 10.01
CA ILE A 222 -27.42 -11.80 9.59
C ILE A 222 -28.91 -11.68 9.27
N GLU A 223 -29.45 -12.62 8.50
CA GLU A 223 -30.89 -12.65 8.15
C GLU A 223 -31.78 -12.75 9.40
N GLU A 224 -31.38 -13.54 10.40
CA GLU A 224 -32.09 -13.62 11.70
C GLU A 224 -32.07 -12.29 12.46
N ILE A 225 -30.95 -11.55 12.45
CA ILE A 225 -30.86 -10.24 13.11
C ILE A 225 -31.74 -9.22 12.39
N ASP A 226 -31.66 -9.16 11.06
CA ASP A 226 -32.44 -8.22 10.27
C ASP A 226 -33.94 -8.49 10.43
N LYS A 227 -34.34 -9.78 10.50
CA LYS A 227 -35.72 -10.17 10.77
C LYS A 227 -36.18 -9.69 12.16
N LYS A 228 -35.40 -9.95 13.21
CA LYS A 228 -35.70 -9.48 14.58
C LYS A 228 -35.78 -7.95 14.67
N ARG A 229 -34.97 -7.24 13.89
CA ARG A 229 -34.97 -5.77 13.85
C ARG A 229 -36.20 -5.19 13.16
N ASN A 230 -36.78 -5.92 12.20
CA ASN A 230 -37.99 -5.48 11.49
C ASN A 230 -39.29 -5.88 12.22
N GLU A 231 -39.22 -6.80 13.19
CA GLU A 231 -40.36 -7.28 13.98
C GLU A 231 -40.56 -6.51 15.31
N GLY A 232 -39.66 -5.60 15.69
CA GLY A 232 -39.73 -4.78 16.89
C GLY A 232 -39.75 -3.29 16.58
#